data_AF-A0A6L5P3L1-F1
#
_entry.id   AF-A0A6L5P3L1-F1
#
_cell.length_a   1.000
_cell.length_b   1.000
_cell.length_c   1.000
_cell.angle_alpha   90.00
_cell.angle_beta   90.00
_cell.angle_gamma   90.00
#
_symmetry.space_group_name_H-M   'P 1'
#
loop_
_entity.id
_entity.type
_entity.pdbx_description
1 polymer ?
#
loop_
_entity_poly.entity_id
_entity_poly.type
_entity_poly.pdbx_seq_one_letter_code
_entity_poly.pdbx_strand_id
1 'polypeptide(L)'
;MKNLVNYALAYQAKGLSVLPIAGKQPLIKFADKPALTAEQIKTVWKKHPYAQIALRTDKFFVVDIDRNHADNIDGFESIRQLPAEYFPETLTQTTRHGGRQLFYLKRSDMRVNQLIGYLPGVDVKAHQNNYVVVAPSEGYQWLNKKPIVTAPKSLVVNINQMRASNRRSSPDDLVFKPRERNSTTDLLETIANGLGDKGMRNKALAGMIGALLFRGVEAKAAYQLAMICNENTPDPLPEEEVNRTFQSMLRRDLRNGGEMRGG
;
A
#
# COMPACT_ATOMS: atom_id res chain seq x y z
N MET A 1 21.75 -5.28 -27.56
CA MET A 1 20.93 -5.57 -26.36
C MET A 1 21.80 -6.27 -25.33
N LYS A 2 21.75 -5.88 -24.05
CA LYS A 2 22.61 -6.43 -22.98
C LYS A 2 21.85 -7.48 -22.19
N ASN A 3 22.49 -8.61 -21.90
CA ASN A 3 21.94 -9.60 -20.98
C ASN A 3 22.12 -9.12 -19.54
N LEU A 4 21.01 -9.03 -18.78
CA LEU A 4 20.99 -8.47 -17.44
C LEU A 4 20.87 -9.51 -16.31
N VAL A 5 21.01 -10.81 -16.61
CA VAL A 5 20.78 -11.89 -15.64
C VAL A 5 21.62 -11.75 -14.36
N ASN A 6 22.88 -11.35 -14.46
CA ASN A 6 23.75 -11.18 -13.29
C ASN A 6 23.31 -10.02 -12.39
N TYR A 7 22.72 -8.96 -12.96
CA TYR A 7 22.13 -7.87 -12.18
C TYR A 7 20.83 -8.30 -11.52
N ALA A 8 20.00 -9.08 -12.23
CA ALA A 8 18.80 -9.68 -11.66
C ALA A 8 19.14 -10.56 -10.44
N LEU A 9 20.15 -11.42 -10.57
CA LEU A 9 20.65 -12.24 -9.45
C LEU A 9 21.20 -11.38 -8.31
N ALA A 10 21.92 -10.30 -8.60
CA ALA A 10 22.41 -9.39 -7.56
C ALA A 10 21.28 -8.70 -6.78
N TYR A 11 20.19 -8.31 -7.44
CA TYR A 11 19.01 -7.77 -6.73
C TYR A 11 18.32 -8.84 -5.89
N GLN A 12 18.16 -10.04 -6.42
CA GLN A 12 17.55 -11.16 -5.69
C GLN A 12 18.38 -11.55 -4.47
N ALA A 13 19.71 -11.55 -4.56
CA ALA A 13 20.61 -11.81 -3.43
C ALA A 13 20.51 -10.74 -2.33
N LYS A 14 20.13 -9.50 -2.67
CA LYS A 14 19.77 -8.44 -1.70
C LYS A 14 18.37 -8.59 -1.12
N GLY A 15 17.69 -9.70 -1.42
CA GLY A 15 16.35 -9.96 -0.97
C GLY A 15 15.30 -9.11 -1.70
N LEU A 16 15.53 -8.65 -2.93
CA LEU A 16 14.51 -7.94 -3.71
C LEU A 16 13.78 -8.89 -4.67
N SER A 17 12.49 -8.67 -4.86
CA SER A 17 11.64 -9.55 -5.65
C SER A 17 11.67 -9.15 -7.13
N VAL A 18 12.50 -9.85 -7.90
CA VAL A 18 12.80 -9.53 -9.31
C VAL A 18 11.74 -10.04 -10.28
N LEU A 19 11.47 -9.24 -11.33
CA LEU A 19 10.62 -9.59 -12.47
C LEU A 19 11.35 -9.35 -13.81
N PRO A 20 11.25 -10.29 -14.76
CA PRO A 20 11.64 -10.06 -16.15
C PRO A 20 10.61 -9.18 -16.87
N ILE A 21 11.03 -8.14 -17.58
CA ILE A 21 10.11 -7.29 -18.35
C ILE A 21 10.55 -7.09 -19.80
N ALA A 22 9.58 -6.85 -20.68
CA ALA A 22 9.77 -6.30 -22.01
C ALA A 22 8.66 -5.28 -22.30
N GLY A 23 9.00 -4.12 -22.88
CA GLY A 23 7.99 -3.10 -23.22
C GLY A 23 7.15 -2.63 -22.02
N LYS A 24 7.75 -2.48 -20.83
CA LYS A 24 7.08 -2.18 -19.55
C LYS A 24 6.10 -3.25 -19.04
N GLN A 25 6.04 -4.43 -19.67
CA GLN A 25 5.16 -5.53 -19.25
C GLN A 25 5.98 -6.72 -18.71
N PRO A 26 5.54 -7.38 -17.62
CA PRO A 26 6.20 -8.57 -17.12
C PRO A 26 6.09 -9.73 -18.10
N LEU A 27 7.19 -10.46 -18.31
CA LEU A 27 7.22 -11.64 -19.19
C LEU A 27 6.62 -12.89 -18.52
N ILE A 28 6.22 -12.78 -17.26
CA ILE A 28 5.62 -13.85 -16.46
C ILE A 28 4.43 -13.32 -15.65
N LYS A 29 3.47 -14.21 -15.35
CA LYS A 29 2.46 -13.94 -14.33
C LYS A 29 3.11 -13.96 -12.94
N PHE A 30 2.96 -12.90 -12.17
CA PHE A 30 3.61 -12.74 -10.86
C PHE A 30 2.68 -12.33 -9.71
N ALA A 31 1.50 -11.80 -10.02
CA ALA A 31 0.53 -11.40 -9.01
C ALA A 31 0.20 -12.57 -8.09
N ASP A 32 0.25 -12.32 -6.78
CA ASP A 32 -0.02 -13.29 -5.71
C ASP A 32 0.83 -14.58 -5.77
N LYS A 33 1.96 -14.53 -6.47
CA LYS A 33 2.96 -15.60 -6.51
C LYS A 33 4.16 -15.27 -5.64
N PRO A 34 4.92 -16.29 -5.17
CA PRO A 34 6.18 -16.06 -4.49
C PRO A 34 7.20 -15.33 -5.38
N ALA A 35 8.21 -14.72 -4.76
CA ALA A 35 9.35 -14.15 -5.48
C ALA A 35 10.16 -15.25 -6.18
N LEU A 36 10.79 -14.91 -7.31
CA LEU A 36 11.60 -15.86 -8.07
C LEU A 36 12.86 -16.28 -7.30
N THR A 37 13.20 -17.57 -7.36
CA THR A 37 14.50 -18.08 -6.91
C THR A 37 15.60 -17.75 -7.92
N ALA A 38 16.88 -17.90 -7.52
CA ALA A 38 18.01 -17.70 -8.41
C ALA A 38 17.97 -18.63 -9.64
N GLU A 39 17.55 -19.88 -9.47
CA GLU A 39 17.40 -20.88 -10.54
C GLU A 39 16.28 -20.49 -11.51
N GLN A 40 15.16 -19.99 -10.98
CA GLN A 40 14.04 -19.52 -11.78
C GLN A 40 14.44 -18.28 -12.59
N ILE A 41 15.17 -17.33 -11.99
CA ILE A 41 15.72 -16.15 -12.69
C ILE A 41 16.63 -16.60 -13.84
N LYS A 42 17.58 -17.52 -13.60
CA LYS A 42 18.46 -18.05 -14.65
C LYS A 42 17.67 -18.70 -15.78
N THR A 43 16.66 -19.50 -15.45
CA THR A 43 15.80 -20.19 -16.43
C THR A 43 15.03 -19.19 -17.29
N VAL A 44 14.43 -18.18 -16.67
CA VAL A 44 13.69 -17.12 -17.34
C VAL A 44 14.61 -16.34 -18.29
N TRP A 45 15.80 -15.94 -17.84
CA TRP A 45 16.74 -15.17 -18.69
C TRP A 45 17.41 -16.03 -19.78
N LYS A 46 17.46 -17.36 -19.64
CA LYS A 46 17.81 -18.23 -20.78
C LYS A 46 16.75 -18.16 -21.89
N LYS A 47 15.46 -18.12 -21.53
CA LYS A 47 14.35 -17.99 -22.48
C LYS A 47 14.21 -16.57 -23.03
N HIS A 48 14.53 -15.57 -22.21
CA HIS A 48 14.44 -14.15 -22.56
C HIS A 48 15.78 -13.43 -22.28
N PRO A 49 16.82 -13.63 -23.10
CA PRO A 49 18.18 -13.13 -22.84
C PRO A 49 18.30 -11.61 -22.70
N TYR A 50 17.33 -10.88 -23.24
CA TYR A 50 17.30 -9.41 -23.25
C TYR A 50 16.18 -8.84 -22.38
N ALA A 51 15.62 -9.64 -21.47
CA ALA A 51 14.66 -9.15 -20.50
C ALA A 51 15.29 -8.06 -19.64
N GLN A 52 14.56 -6.95 -19.50
CA GLN A 52 14.89 -5.88 -18.57
C GLN A 52 14.44 -6.27 -17.17
N ILE A 53 14.86 -5.50 -16.17
CA ILE A 53 14.64 -5.80 -14.75
C ILE A 53 13.60 -4.86 -14.17
N ALA A 54 12.56 -5.42 -13.57
CA ALA A 54 11.72 -4.73 -12.62
C ALA A 54 11.80 -5.38 -11.24
N LEU A 55 11.45 -4.60 -10.21
CA LEU A 55 11.35 -5.05 -8.83
C LEU A 55 9.92 -4.83 -8.36
N ARG A 56 9.35 -5.84 -7.67
CA ARG A 56 8.04 -5.71 -7.03
C ARG A 56 8.13 -4.73 -5.86
N THR A 57 7.06 -3.96 -5.66
CA THR A 57 6.92 -3.05 -4.53
C THR A 57 6.30 -3.76 -3.33
N ASP A 58 6.82 -4.94 -2.99
CA ASP A 58 6.39 -5.76 -1.86
C ASP A 58 7.09 -5.34 -0.56
N LYS A 59 8.41 -5.14 -0.60
CA LYS A 59 9.28 -4.78 0.53
C LYS A 59 9.50 -3.28 0.70
N PHE A 60 9.45 -2.56 -0.41
CA PHE A 60 9.59 -1.11 -0.48
C PHE A 60 8.41 -0.53 -1.26
N PHE A 61 8.26 0.78 -1.22
CA PHE A 61 7.43 1.52 -2.15
C PHE A 61 8.24 2.61 -2.84
N VAL A 62 7.70 3.14 -3.93
CA VAL A 62 8.36 4.17 -4.73
C VAL A 62 7.46 5.39 -4.82
N VAL A 63 8.06 6.56 -4.60
CA VAL A 63 7.52 7.84 -5.06
C VAL A 63 8.10 8.07 -6.46
N ASP A 64 7.25 7.93 -7.48
CA ASP A 64 7.61 8.06 -8.89
C ASP A 64 7.25 9.47 -9.36
N ILE A 65 8.28 10.25 -9.67
CA ILE A 65 8.19 11.67 -10.02
C ILE A 65 8.41 11.77 -11.53
N ASP A 66 7.36 12.06 -12.26
CA ASP A 66 7.41 12.19 -13.70
C ASP A 66 7.47 13.66 -14.14
N ARG A 67 8.15 13.90 -15.25
CA ARG A 67 8.09 15.16 -16.02
C ARG A 67 7.19 14.90 -17.21
N ASN A 68 5.91 15.24 -17.11
CA ASN A 68 5.02 15.11 -18.25
C ASN A 68 5.00 16.43 -19.03
N HIS A 69 5.88 16.54 -20.03
CA HIS A 69 5.98 17.71 -20.89
C HIS A 69 4.74 17.95 -21.76
N ALA A 70 3.88 16.95 -21.97
CA ALA A 70 2.69 17.08 -22.81
C ALA A 70 1.57 17.91 -22.15
N ASP A 71 1.44 17.83 -20.82
CA ASP A 71 0.36 18.49 -20.06
C ASP A 71 0.85 19.69 -19.23
N ASN A 72 2.10 20.12 -19.42
CA ASN A 72 2.77 21.15 -18.61
C ASN A 72 2.80 20.83 -17.10
N ILE A 73 2.80 19.54 -16.74
CA ILE A 73 2.82 19.06 -15.35
C ILE A 73 4.24 18.60 -15.01
N ASP A 74 4.87 19.28 -14.05
CA ASP A 74 6.17 18.90 -13.49
C ASP A 74 6.02 18.37 -12.05
N GLY A 75 6.16 17.05 -11.87
CA GLY A 75 6.09 16.41 -10.55
C GLY A 75 7.14 16.93 -9.57
N PHE A 76 8.24 17.51 -10.04
CA PHE A 76 9.24 18.15 -9.19
C PHE A 76 8.77 19.47 -8.58
N GLU A 77 7.89 20.21 -9.25
CA GLU A 77 7.22 21.38 -8.66
C GLU A 77 6.18 20.92 -7.63
N SER A 78 5.40 19.89 -7.95
CA SER A 78 4.39 19.33 -7.04
C SER A 78 5.00 18.88 -5.70
N ILE A 79 6.12 18.13 -5.73
CA ILE A 79 6.77 17.68 -4.49
C ILE A 79 7.36 18.83 -3.68
N ARG A 80 7.79 19.93 -4.32
CA ARG A 80 8.34 21.11 -3.61
C ARG A 80 7.29 21.84 -2.76
N GLN A 81 6.01 21.61 -3.01
CA GLN A 81 4.92 22.17 -2.22
C GLN A 81 4.69 21.43 -0.89
N LEU A 82 5.27 20.22 -0.76
CA LEU A 82 5.19 19.43 0.45
C LEU A 82 6.39 19.66 1.37
N PRO A 83 6.25 19.36 2.68
CA PRO A 83 7.35 19.49 3.62
C PRO A 83 8.55 18.63 3.23
N ALA A 84 9.75 19.21 3.25
CA ALA A 84 10.98 18.53 2.81
C ALA A 84 11.28 17.27 3.65
N GLU A 85 10.88 17.26 4.93
CA GLU A 85 11.01 16.12 5.82
C GLU A 85 10.19 14.89 5.40
N TYR A 86 9.24 15.04 4.48
CA TYR A 86 8.51 13.91 3.92
C TYR A 86 9.41 13.07 3.00
N PHE A 87 10.39 13.69 2.34
CA PHE A 87 11.23 13.05 1.34
C PHE A 87 12.71 13.07 1.73
N PRO A 88 13.10 12.39 2.84
CA PRO A 88 14.50 12.29 3.21
C PRO A 88 15.28 11.61 2.09
N GLU A 89 16.57 11.95 1.99
CA GLU A 89 17.41 11.37 0.96
C GLU A 89 17.47 9.84 1.07
N THR A 90 17.28 9.19 -0.07
CA THR A 90 17.23 7.73 -0.18
C THR A 90 17.81 7.27 -1.52
N LEU A 91 17.92 5.95 -1.72
CA LEU A 91 18.27 5.38 -3.02
C LEU A 91 17.35 5.94 -4.10
N THR A 92 17.94 6.57 -5.11
CA THR A 92 17.21 7.28 -6.16
C THR A 92 17.75 6.88 -7.53
N GLN A 93 16.86 6.72 -8.51
CA GLN A 93 17.25 6.57 -9.93
C GLN A 93 16.53 7.59 -10.82
N THR A 94 17.12 7.87 -11.97
CA THR A 94 16.46 8.55 -13.08
C THR A 94 15.63 7.56 -13.91
N THR A 95 14.56 8.05 -14.54
CA THR A 95 13.68 7.28 -15.43
C THR A 95 13.90 7.67 -16.90
N ARG A 96 13.32 6.90 -17.83
CA ARG A 96 13.53 7.05 -19.28
C ARG A 96 13.20 8.46 -19.80
N HIS A 97 12.26 9.15 -19.18
CA HIS A 97 11.78 10.47 -19.60
C HIS A 97 12.23 11.60 -18.68
N GLY A 98 13.34 11.41 -17.95
CA GLY A 98 13.93 12.45 -17.10
C GLY A 98 13.24 12.63 -15.73
N GLY A 99 12.31 11.73 -15.37
CA GLY A 99 11.74 11.62 -14.04
C GLY A 99 12.71 11.03 -13.01
N ARG A 100 12.24 10.86 -11.78
CA ARG A 100 12.98 10.21 -10.68
C ARG A 100 12.11 9.24 -9.90
N GLN A 101 12.72 8.15 -9.44
CA GLN A 101 12.12 7.21 -8.51
C GLN A 101 12.87 7.20 -7.20
N LEU A 102 12.17 7.53 -6.11
CA LEU A 102 12.70 7.54 -4.75
C LEU A 102 12.19 6.28 -4.03
N PHE A 103 13.11 5.47 -3.53
CA PHE A 103 12.79 4.18 -2.93
C PHE A 103 12.74 4.30 -1.41
N TYR A 104 11.67 3.81 -0.77
CA TYR A 104 11.57 3.78 0.69
C TYR A 104 11.17 2.40 1.19
N LEU A 105 11.83 1.92 2.26
CA LEU A 105 11.39 0.72 2.95
C LEU A 105 10.01 0.97 3.58
N LYS A 106 9.14 -0.04 3.49
CA LYS A 106 7.85 -0.01 4.18
C LYS A 106 8.09 -0.10 5.68
N ARG A 107 7.24 0.59 6.45
CA ARG A 107 7.27 0.49 7.90
C ARG A 107 6.51 -0.75 8.34
N SER A 108 6.97 -1.40 9.42
CA SER A 108 6.26 -2.54 10.02
C SER A 108 5.07 -2.11 10.87
N ASP A 109 5.06 -0.87 11.35
CA ASP A 109 4.02 -0.31 12.22
C ASP A 109 2.86 0.34 11.45
N MET A 110 2.99 0.51 10.13
CA MET A 110 1.99 1.21 9.33
C MET A 110 2.04 0.81 7.85
N ARG A 111 0.88 0.47 7.31
CA ARG A 111 0.71 0.19 5.88
C ARG A 111 0.75 1.48 5.07
N VAL A 112 1.51 1.46 3.97
CA VAL A 112 1.46 2.50 2.93
C VAL A 112 0.53 2.05 1.80
N ASN A 113 -0.41 2.89 1.42
CA ASN A 113 -1.29 2.61 0.29
C ASN A 113 -0.67 3.00 -1.04
N GLN A 114 -1.05 2.26 -2.09
CA GLN A 114 -0.84 2.71 -3.46
C GLN A 114 -1.77 3.88 -3.76
N LEU A 115 -1.22 4.92 -4.38
CA LEU A 115 -1.95 6.12 -4.78
C LEU A 115 -1.34 6.66 -6.07
N ILE A 116 -1.97 6.30 -7.20
CA ILE A 116 -1.65 6.86 -8.52
C ILE A 116 -2.32 8.23 -8.60
N GLY A 117 -1.59 9.25 -9.04
CA GLY A 117 -2.00 10.65 -8.93
C GLY A 117 -2.00 11.14 -7.48
N TYR A 118 -0.95 10.81 -6.71
CA TYR A 118 -0.74 11.35 -5.37
C TYR A 118 -0.64 12.88 -5.41
N LEU A 119 0.11 13.40 -6.37
CA LEU A 119 0.11 14.80 -6.78
C LEU A 119 0.12 14.87 -8.32
N PRO A 120 -0.13 16.03 -8.94
CA PRO A 120 0.11 16.19 -10.37
C PRO A 120 1.54 15.76 -10.75
N GLY A 121 1.67 14.74 -11.60
CA GLY A 121 2.97 14.20 -12.03
C GLY A 121 3.71 13.35 -10.99
N VAL A 122 3.04 12.92 -9.91
CA VAL A 122 3.64 12.10 -8.85
C VAL A 122 2.75 10.93 -8.48
N ASP A 123 3.31 9.72 -8.54
CA ASP A 123 2.65 8.48 -8.14
C ASP A 123 3.30 7.85 -6.91
N VAL A 124 2.49 7.16 -6.10
CA VAL A 124 2.96 6.25 -5.04
C VAL A 124 2.67 4.81 -5.45
N LYS A 125 3.73 4.05 -5.76
CA LYS A 125 3.67 2.64 -6.14
C LYS A 125 4.06 1.78 -4.93
N ALA A 126 3.06 1.20 -4.27
CA ALA A 126 3.24 0.54 -2.97
C ALA A 126 2.58 -0.85 -2.85
N HIS A 127 1.77 -1.26 -3.84
CA HIS A 127 1.07 -2.53 -3.77
C HIS A 127 2.02 -3.72 -4.01
N GLN A 128 1.81 -4.86 -3.33
CA GLN A 128 2.67 -6.06 -3.48
C GLN A 128 2.66 -6.67 -4.89
N ASN A 129 1.57 -6.41 -5.64
CA ASN A 129 1.40 -6.80 -7.04
C ASN A 129 1.68 -5.64 -8.01
N ASN A 130 2.34 -4.57 -7.56
CA ASN A 130 2.91 -3.55 -8.43
C ASN A 130 4.43 -3.70 -8.50
N TYR A 131 5.06 -3.05 -9.48
CA TYR A 131 6.49 -3.13 -9.75
C TYR A 131 7.00 -1.83 -10.38
N VAL A 132 8.31 -1.63 -10.30
CA VAL A 132 9.02 -0.54 -10.99
C VAL A 132 10.19 -1.11 -11.78
N VAL A 133 10.44 -0.56 -12.96
CA VAL A 133 11.63 -0.88 -13.76
C VAL A 133 12.84 -0.25 -13.09
N VAL A 134 13.96 -0.96 -13.00
CA VAL A 134 15.16 -0.46 -12.32
C VAL A 134 16.41 -0.52 -13.19
N ALA A 135 17.38 0.33 -12.86
CA ALA A 135 18.71 0.27 -13.45
C ALA A 135 19.32 -1.15 -13.30
N PRO A 136 20.12 -1.64 -14.26
CA PRO A 136 20.56 -0.97 -15.47
C PRO A 136 19.65 -1.24 -16.68
N SER A 137 18.34 -1.43 -16.48
CA SER A 137 17.38 -1.47 -17.60
C SER A 137 17.48 -0.19 -18.43
N GLU A 138 17.17 -0.29 -19.71
CA GLU A 138 17.28 0.82 -20.66
C GLU A 138 16.44 2.04 -20.22
N GLY A 139 17.09 3.20 -20.17
CA GLY A 139 16.47 4.44 -19.70
C GLY A 139 16.45 4.61 -18.18
N TYR A 140 17.04 3.70 -17.40
CA TYR A 140 17.09 3.79 -15.94
C TYR A 140 18.52 3.78 -15.42
N GLN A 141 18.86 4.74 -14.56
CA GLN A 141 20.20 4.87 -13.98
C GLN A 141 20.13 5.29 -12.51
N TRP A 142 20.86 4.59 -11.65
CA TRP A 142 21.01 5.00 -10.24
C TRP A 142 21.68 6.38 -10.17
N LEU A 143 20.97 7.36 -9.61
CA LEU A 143 21.44 8.72 -9.41
C LEU A 143 22.41 8.81 -8.23
N ASN A 144 22.25 7.92 -7.25
CA ASN A 144 23.11 7.81 -6.09
C ASN A 144 23.28 6.34 -5.66
N LYS A 145 24.13 6.09 -4.66
CA LYS A 145 24.35 4.78 -4.04
C LYS A 145 23.93 4.75 -2.56
N LYS A 146 23.02 5.64 -2.16
CA LYS A 146 22.54 5.73 -0.77
C LYS A 146 21.73 4.47 -0.42
N PRO A 147 21.65 4.07 0.86
CA PRO A 147 20.75 3.01 1.27
C PRO A 147 19.29 3.40 1.02
N ILE A 148 18.42 2.40 0.89
CA ILE A 148 16.97 2.63 0.97
C ILE A 148 16.65 2.90 2.44
N VAL A 149 16.12 4.08 2.75
CA VAL A 149 15.73 4.44 4.13
C VAL A 149 14.28 4.05 4.40
N THR A 150 13.95 3.82 5.67
CA THR A 150 12.56 3.64 6.10
C THR A 150 11.79 4.95 5.95
N ALA A 151 10.59 4.88 5.37
CA ALA A 151 9.79 6.08 5.18
C ALA A 151 9.46 6.78 6.51
N PRO A 152 9.47 8.13 6.53
CA PRO A 152 8.94 8.90 7.65
C PRO A 152 7.48 8.53 7.94
N LYS A 153 7.11 8.47 9.22
CA LYS A 153 5.72 8.23 9.62
C LYS A 153 4.78 9.28 9.01
N SER A 154 5.21 10.54 9.00
CA SER A 154 4.46 11.68 8.46
C SER A 154 4.13 11.53 6.98
N LEU A 155 5.08 11.10 6.14
CA LEU A 155 4.84 10.83 4.72
C LEU A 155 3.77 9.75 4.54
N VAL A 156 3.88 8.62 5.25
CA VAL A 156 2.95 7.51 5.09
C VAL A 156 1.54 7.88 5.58
N VAL A 157 1.42 8.66 6.67
CA VAL A 157 0.13 9.21 7.14
C VAL A 157 -0.47 10.11 6.06
N ASN A 158 0.31 11.02 5.49
CA ASN A 158 -0.16 11.94 4.46
C ASN A 158 -0.66 11.19 3.20
N ILE A 159 0.10 10.22 2.70
CA ILE A 159 -0.31 9.39 1.55
C ILE A 159 -1.66 8.70 1.82
N ASN A 160 -1.82 8.12 3.00
CA ASN A 160 -3.04 7.41 3.36
C ASN A 160 -4.24 8.35 3.51
N GLN A 161 -4.04 9.52 4.12
CA GLN A 161 -5.08 10.55 4.23
C GLN A 161 -5.50 11.09 2.86
N MET A 162 -4.54 11.39 1.99
CA MET A 162 -4.83 11.86 0.63
C MET A 162 -5.58 10.81 -0.19
N ARG A 163 -5.25 9.53 -0.02
CA ARG A 163 -6.01 8.45 -0.65
C ARG A 163 -7.45 8.40 -0.13
N ALA A 164 -7.65 8.57 1.18
CA ALA A 164 -8.99 8.61 1.77
C ALA A 164 -9.79 9.82 1.27
N SER A 165 -9.18 11.00 1.14
CA SER A 165 -9.84 12.20 0.62
C SER A 165 -10.09 12.16 -0.90
N ASN A 166 -9.24 11.48 -1.68
CA ASN A 166 -9.42 11.30 -3.12
C ASN A 166 -10.51 10.27 -3.46
N ARG A 167 -11.05 9.55 -2.46
CA ARG A 167 -12.26 8.73 -2.60
C ARG A 167 -13.56 9.56 -2.57
N ARG A 168 -13.51 10.86 -2.87
CA ARG A 168 -14.73 11.67 -3.01
C ARG A 168 -15.56 11.14 -4.17
N SER A 169 -16.71 10.59 -3.82
CA SER A 169 -17.86 10.33 -4.68
C SER A 169 -18.12 11.51 -5.61
N SER A 170 -18.52 11.22 -6.85
CA SER A 170 -19.08 12.25 -7.73
C SER A 170 -20.35 12.82 -7.07
N PRO A 171 -20.68 14.12 -7.22
CA PRO A 171 -21.97 14.66 -6.78
C PRO A 171 -23.18 13.85 -7.29
N ASP A 172 -23.03 13.18 -8.44
CA ASP A 172 -24.06 12.31 -9.04
C ASP A 172 -24.29 10.99 -8.28
N ASP A 173 -23.42 10.60 -7.34
CA ASP A 173 -23.54 9.34 -6.57
C ASP A 173 -24.35 9.48 -5.27
N LEU A 174 -24.72 10.70 -4.88
CA LEU A 174 -25.45 10.95 -3.63
C LEU A 174 -26.98 10.90 -3.85
N VAL A 175 -27.49 9.72 -4.16
CA VAL A 175 -28.94 9.48 -4.04
C VAL A 175 -29.30 9.44 -2.56
N PHE A 176 -29.88 10.53 -2.05
CA PHE A 176 -30.47 10.58 -0.72
C PHE A 176 -31.71 9.67 -0.70
N LYS A 177 -31.55 8.42 -0.23
CA LYS A 177 -32.70 7.56 0.03
C LYS A 177 -33.26 7.92 1.41
N PRO A 178 -34.55 8.29 1.54
CA PRO A 178 -35.18 8.65 2.81
C PRO A 178 -35.51 7.38 3.60
N ARG A 179 -34.49 6.58 3.93
CA ARG A 179 -34.64 5.46 4.87
C ARG A 179 -34.17 5.91 6.23
N GLU A 180 -34.91 5.54 7.26
CA GLU A 180 -34.51 5.80 8.63
C GLU A 180 -33.16 5.14 8.92
N ARG A 181 -32.25 5.93 9.48
CA ARG A 181 -30.94 5.47 9.90
C ARG A 181 -31.10 4.46 11.04
N ASN A 182 -30.26 3.44 11.03
CA ASN A 182 -30.23 2.43 12.09
C ASN A 182 -28.79 2.07 12.47
N SER A 183 -28.65 1.24 13.51
CA SER A 183 -27.34 0.83 14.04
C SER A 183 -26.45 0.11 13.02
N THR A 184 -27.01 -0.45 11.95
CA THR A 184 -26.23 -1.05 10.86
C THR A 184 -25.69 0.03 9.91
N THR A 185 -26.42 1.12 9.73
CA THR A 185 -25.95 2.30 8.98
C THR A 185 -24.71 2.88 9.65
N ASP A 186 -24.79 3.14 10.97
CA ASP A 186 -23.67 3.72 11.73
C ASP A 186 -22.46 2.78 11.77
N LEU A 187 -22.70 1.46 11.82
CA LEU A 187 -21.65 0.45 11.74
C LEU A 187 -20.90 0.51 10.40
N LEU A 188 -21.63 0.53 9.29
CA LEU A 188 -21.03 0.59 7.95
C LEU A 188 -20.28 1.90 7.73
N GLU A 189 -20.83 3.02 8.18
CA GLU A 189 -20.16 4.33 8.11
C GLU A 189 -18.91 4.37 8.99
N THR A 190 -18.93 3.77 10.20
CA THR A 190 -17.73 3.65 11.05
C THR A 190 -16.63 2.83 10.36
N ILE A 191 -16.98 1.74 9.69
CA ILE A 191 -16.00 0.94 8.92
C ILE A 191 -15.41 1.77 7.78
N ALA A 192 -16.25 2.53 7.07
CA ALA A 192 -15.83 3.35 5.94
C ALA A 192 -14.96 4.56 6.35
N ASN A 193 -15.31 5.22 7.45
CA ASN A 193 -14.74 6.50 7.86
C ASN A 193 -13.68 6.37 8.98
N GLY A 194 -13.56 5.19 9.58
CA GLY A 194 -12.62 4.93 10.67
C GLY A 194 -13.18 5.22 12.07
N LEU A 195 -12.31 5.10 13.07
CA LEU A 195 -12.65 5.03 14.50
C LEU A 195 -12.87 6.41 15.18
N GLY A 196 -12.86 7.49 14.40
CA GLY A 196 -12.97 8.86 14.90
C GLY A 196 -11.71 9.38 15.63
N ASP A 197 -11.90 10.43 16.44
CA ASP A 197 -10.81 11.20 17.05
C ASP A 197 -10.05 10.49 18.18
N LYS A 198 -8.84 11.00 18.44
CA LYS A 198 -7.91 10.49 19.46
C LYS A 198 -8.56 10.48 20.85
N GLY A 199 -8.55 9.30 21.50
CA GLY A 199 -9.10 9.09 22.85
C GLY A 199 -10.31 8.16 22.90
N MET A 200 -11.09 8.08 21.83
CA MET A 200 -12.28 7.22 21.76
C MET A 200 -12.11 5.98 20.87
N ARG A 201 -11.02 5.92 20.09
CA ARG A 201 -10.78 4.87 19.08
C ARG A 201 -10.86 3.44 19.60
N ASN A 202 -10.29 3.15 20.78
CA ASN A 202 -10.37 1.80 21.37
C ASN A 202 -11.81 1.42 21.73
N LYS A 203 -12.58 2.38 22.27
CA LYS A 203 -14.00 2.17 22.60
C LYS A 203 -14.83 2.00 21.34
N ALA A 204 -14.56 2.81 20.30
CA ALA A 204 -15.21 2.70 19.00
C ALA A 204 -14.89 1.35 18.33
N LEU A 205 -13.63 0.91 18.36
CA LEU A 205 -13.19 -0.36 17.80
C LEU A 205 -13.85 -1.54 18.51
N ALA A 206 -13.86 -1.53 19.85
CA ALA A 206 -14.53 -2.56 20.64
C ALA A 206 -16.03 -2.63 20.36
N GLY A 207 -16.70 -1.48 20.31
CA GLY A 207 -18.12 -1.39 19.97
C GLY A 207 -18.42 -1.90 18.57
N MET A 208 -17.60 -1.54 17.59
CA MET A 208 -17.73 -1.96 16.20
C MET A 208 -17.53 -3.48 16.03
N ILE A 209 -16.49 -4.05 16.65
CA ILE A 209 -16.24 -5.50 16.62
C ILE A 209 -17.39 -6.25 17.30
N GLY A 210 -17.86 -5.78 18.46
CA GLY A 210 -19.02 -6.37 19.14
C GLY A 210 -20.28 -6.34 18.28
N ALA A 211 -20.51 -5.24 17.56
CA ALA A 211 -21.63 -5.07 16.65
C ALA A 211 -21.58 -6.04 15.44
N LEU A 212 -20.39 -6.35 14.93
CA LEU A 212 -20.19 -7.34 13.86
C LEU A 212 -20.47 -8.77 14.36
N LEU A 213 -19.89 -9.14 15.50
CA LEU A 213 -20.05 -10.48 16.07
C LEU A 213 -21.50 -10.76 16.48
N PHE A 214 -22.17 -9.78 17.10
CA PHE A 214 -23.60 -9.88 17.45
C PHE A 214 -24.50 -10.13 16.23
N ARG A 215 -24.11 -9.63 15.04
CA ARG A 215 -24.82 -9.85 13.77
C ARG A 215 -24.45 -11.17 13.09
N GLY A 216 -23.65 -12.02 13.74
CA GLY A 216 -23.23 -13.32 13.22
C GLY A 216 -22.16 -13.26 12.13
N VAL A 217 -21.45 -12.13 11.99
CA VAL A 217 -20.33 -12.04 11.05
C VAL A 217 -19.21 -12.97 11.51
N GLU A 218 -18.75 -13.85 10.62
CA GLU A 218 -17.69 -14.82 10.93
C GLU A 218 -16.43 -14.11 11.47
N ALA A 219 -15.78 -14.68 12.49
CA ALA A 219 -14.66 -14.06 13.18
C ALA A 219 -13.55 -13.60 12.23
N LYS A 220 -13.23 -14.39 11.19
CA LYS A 220 -12.24 -14.00 10.19
C LYS A 220 -12.64 -12.74 9.42
N ALA A 221 -13.89 -12.67 8.96
CA ALA A 221 -14.43 -11.50 8.27
C ALA A 221 -14.52 -10.29 9.19
N ALA A 222 -14.95 -10.47 10.45
CA ALA A 222 -15.02 -9.42 11.44
C ALA A 222 -13.63 -8.82 11.73
N TYR A 223 -12.59 -9.66 11.82
CA TYR A 223 -11.22 -9.21 11.99
C TYR A 223 -10.73 -8.39 10.78
N GLN A 224 -11.01 -8.84 9.56
CA GLN A 224 -10.67 -8.09 8.35
C GLN A 224 -11.34 -6.72 8.32
N LEU A 225 -12.62 -6.63 8.71
CA LEU A 225 -13.34 -5.35 8.80
C LEU A 225 -12.78 -4.44 9.90
N ALA A 226 -12.31 -5.01 11.02
CA ALA A 226 -11.62 -4.27 12.06
C ALA A 226 -10.32 -3.64 11.55
N MET A 227 -9.53 -4.39 10.78
CA MET A 227 -8.30 -3.90 10.15
C MET A 227 -8.60 -2.79 9.13
N ILE A 228 -9.62 -2.97 8.28
CA ILE A 228 -10.04 -1.94 7.30
C ILE A 228 -10.47 -0.65 8.00
N CYS A 229 -11.29 -0.76 9.04
CA CYS A 229 -11.73 0.40 9.82
C CYS A 229 -10.54 1.13 10.46
N ASN A 230 -9.59 0.39 11.03
CA ASN A 230 -8.38 1.00 11.59
C ASN A 230 -7.53 1.68 10.50
N GLU A 231 -7.36 1.04 9.32
CA GLU A 231 -6.66 1.64 8.17
C GLU A 231 -7.31 2.93 7.66
N ASN A 232 -8.64 3.03 7.71
CA ASN A 232 -9.38 4.24 7.35
C ASN A 232 -9.33 5.33 8.44
N THR A 233 -8.77 5.04 9.63
CA THR A 233 -8.67 6.02 10.73
C THR A 233 -7.46 6.94 10.50
N PRO A 234 -7.60 8.29 10.56
CA PRO A 234 -6.51 9.24 10.26
C PRO A 234 -5.23 9.07 11.08
N ASP A 235 -5.35 8.63 12.32
CA ASP A 235 -4.25 8.16 13.17
C ASP A 235 -4.64 6.73 13.62
N PRO A 236 -4.19 5.69 12.91
CA PRO A 236 -4.57 4.31 13.21
C PRO A 236 -3.97 3.84 14.54
N LEU A 237 -4.64 2.91 15.21
CA LEU A 237 -4.10 2.20 16.36
C LEU A 237 -2.98 1.24 15.90
N PRO A 238 -1.96 0.98 16.74
CA PRO A 238 -1.01 -0.10 16.49
C PRO A 238 -1.72 -1.44 16.26
N GLU A 239 -1.21 -2.27 15.35
CA GLU A 239 -1.83 -3.56 15.02
C GLU A 239 -1.99 -4.46 16.26
N GLU A 240 -1.01 -4.47 17.16
CA GLU A 240 -1.08 -5.20 18.44
C GLU A 240 -2.27 -4.77 19.31
N GLU A 241 -2.63 -3.49 19.28
CA GLU A 241 -3.76 -2.95 20.02
C GLU A 241 -5.10 -3.35 19.37
N VAL A 242 -5.15 -3.38 18.04
CA VAL A 242 -6.30 -3.92 17.30
C VAL A 242 -6.48 -5.41 17.62
N ASN A 243 -5.41 -6.19 17.59
CA ASN A 243 -5.39 -7.62 17.87
C ASN A 243 -5.89 -7.93 19.28
N ARG A 244 -5.36 -7.20 20.28
CA ARG A 244 -5.76 -7.32 21.68
C ARG A 244 -7.25 -7.02 21.86
N THR A 245 -7.74 -5.94 21.24
CA THR A 245 -9.15 -5.53 21.32
C THR A 245 -10.06 -6.57 20.67
N PHE A 246 -9.68 -7.05 19.48
CA PHE A 246 -10.42 -8.10 18.77
C PHE A 246 -10.52 -9.40 19.57
N GLN A 247 -9.40 -9.89 20.10
CA GLN A 247 -9.39 -11.09 20.95
C GLN A 247 -10.21 -10.93 22.23
N SER A 248 -10.26 -9.72 22.80
CA SER A 248 -11.10 -9.45 23.97
C SER A 248 -12.59 -9.54 23.62
N MET A 249 -13.01 -8.92 22.51
CA MET A 249 -14.40 -8.94 22.07
C MET A 249 -14.86 -10.32 21.61
N LEU A 250 -14.02 -11.06 20.87
CA LEU A 250 -14.34 -12.43 20.45
C LEU A 250 -14.52 -13.37 21.64
N ARG A 251 -13.65 -13.28 22.67
CA ARG A 251 -13.81 -14.07 23.90
C ARG A 251 -15.10 -13.76 24.63
N ARG A 252 -15.51 -12.49 24.66
CA ARG A 252 -16.77 -12.05 25.28
C ARG A 252 -17.98 -12.58 24.50
N ASP A 253 -17.95 -12.48 23.18
CA ASP A 253 -19.01 -12.97 22.30
C ASP A 253 -19.21 -14.49 22.42
N LEU A 254 -18.11 -15.27 22.40
CA LEU A 254 -18.17 -16.73 22.57
C LEU A 254 -18.77 -17.16 23.91
N ARG A 255 -18.50 -16.42 25.00
CA ARG A 255 -19.12 -16.68 26.31
C ARG A 255 -20.63 -16.44 26.26
N ASN A 256 -21.04 -15.32 25.68
CA ASN A 256 -22.46 -14.94 25.59
C ASN A 256 -23.25 -15.80 24.59
N GLY A 257 -22.62 -16.24 23.49
CA GLY A 257 -23.22 -17.11 22.48
C GLY A 257 -23.32 -18.58 22.91
N GLY A 258 -22.54 -19.00 23.91
CA GLY A 258 -22.66 -20.31 24.55
C GLY A 258 -23.89 -20.43 25.46
N GLU A 259 -24.31 -19.33 26.09
CA GLU A 259 -25.51 -19.30 26.95
C GLU A 259 -26.82 -19.32 26.13
N MET A 260 -26.85 -18.69 24.95
CA MET A 260 -28.07 -18.67 24.10
C MET A 260 -28.34 -19.95 23.30
N ARG A 261 -27.44 -20.96 23.34
CA ARG A 261 -27.63 -22.25 22.63
C ARG A 261 -28.06 -23.41 23.55
N GLY A 262 -28.34 -23.13 24.82
CA GLY A 262 -28.81 -24.09 25.82
C GLY A 262 -30.27 -23.87 26.22
N GLY A 263 -31.18 -23.74 25.25
CA GLY A 263 -32.63 -23.64 25.45
C GLY A 263 -33.39 -24.32 24.32
#